data_AF-A0A1G1WF51-F1
#
_entry.id   AF-A0A1G1WF51-F1
#
_cell.length_a   1.000
_cell.length_b   1.000
_cell.length_c   1.000
_cell.angle_alpha   90.00
_cell.angle_beta   90.00
_cell.angle_gamma   90.00
#
_symmetry.space_group_name_H-M   'P 1'
#
loop_
_entity.id
_entity.type
_entity.pdbx_description
1 polymer ?
#
loop_
_entity_poly.entity_id
_entity_poly.type
_entity_poly.pdbx_seq_one_letter_code
_entity_poly.pdbx_strand_id
1 'polypeptide(L)'
;MKKTAQILIIVLLIASSITLTKNIHGQFSRFKEIYQAEREVRQLTQKENDLNKELAQVKSPFNLEKEARDKLGYQKTGEVLFVLPEQAILEEKAKEESKKKNWEEWRDLVLR
;
A
#
# COMPACT_ATOMS: atom_id res chain seq x y z
N MET A 1 9.04 36.60 57.00
CA MET A 1 7.69 36.40 56.43
C MET A 1 7.63 36.62 54.91
N LYS A 2 8.14 37.73 54.35
CA LYS A 2 8.11 37.95 52.88
C LYS A 2 8.91 36.91 52.09
N LYS A 3 10.13 36.56 52.54
CA LYS A 3 10.97 35.54 51.89
C LYS A 3 10.39 34.13 51.97
N THR A 4 9.76 33.77 53.08
CA THR A 4 9.08 32.46 53.24
C THR A 4 7.84 32.37 52.35
N ALA A 5 7.06 33.44 52.21
CA ALA A 5 5.94 33.50 51.26
C ALA A 5 6.41 33.41 49.80
N GLN A 6 7.51 34.08 49.43
CA GLN A 6 8.11 33.95 48.09
C GLN A 6 8.57 32.52 47.80
N ILE A 7 9.21 31.84 48.76
CA ILE A 7 9.63 30.44 48.58
C ILE A 7 8.41 29.53 48.39
N LEU A 8 7.34 29.72 49.17
CA LEU A 8 6.09 28.94 49.00
C LEU A 8 5.44 29.16 47.63
N ILE A 9 5.43 30.40 47.13
CA ILE A 9 4.90 30.71 45.80
C ILE A 9 5.76 30.04 44.71
N ILE A 10 7.09 30.06 44.84
CA ILE A 10 7.99 29.38 43.89
C ILE A 10 7.74 27.87 43.88
N VAL A 11 7.59 27.25 45.06
CA VAL A 11 7.28 25.82 45.16
C VAL A 11 5.93 25.49 44.53
N LEU A 12 4.91 26.32 44.76
CA LEU A 12 3.59 26.16 44.14
C LEU A 12 3.68 26.25 42.61
N LEU A 13 4.42 27.23 42.09
CA LEU A 13 4.61 27.41 40.65
C LEU A 13 5.31 26.20 40.03
N ILE A 14 6.39 25.70 40.65
CA ILE A 14 7.11 24.52 40.18
C ILE A 14 6.19 23.29 40.18
N ALA A 15 5.45 23.06 41.26
CA ALA A 15 4.52 21.94 41.36
C ALA A 15 3.43 22.03 40.27
N SER A 16 2.87 23.21 40.04
CA SER A 16 1.88 23.47 38.99
C SER A 16 2.45 23.25 37.58
N SER A 17 3.68 23.71 37.32
CA SER A 17 4.34 23.47 36.04
C SER A 17 4.52 21.97 35.75
N ILE A 18 4.94 21.18 36.76
CA ILE A 18 5.14 19.74 36.59
C ILE A 18 3.81 19.03 36.27
N THR A 19 2.72 19.39 36.94
CA THR A 19 1.41 18.76 36.68
C THR A 19 0.85 19.14 35.32
N LEU A 20 0.97 20.40 34.92
CA LEU A 20 0.58 20.89 33.60
C LEU A 20 1.36 20.18 32.49
N THR A 21 2.69 20.06 32.61
CA THR A 21 3.51 19.37 31.60
C THR A 21 3.12 17.90 31.45
N LYS A 22 2.88 17.18 32.56
CA LYS A 22 2.44 15.78 32.51
C LYS A 22 1.07 15.63 31.83
N ASN A 23 0.12 16.52 32.14
CA ASN A 23 -1.21 16.49 31.54
C ASN A 23 -1.18 16.78 30.04
N ILE A 24 -0.41 17.78 29.62
CA ILE A 24 -0.28 18.15 28.20
C ILE A 24 0.36 16.99 27.41
N HIS A 25 1.39 16.35 27.95
CA HIS A 25 2.06 15.24 27.27
C HIS A 25 1.12 14.03 27.11
N GLY A 26 0.36 13.69 28.16
CA GLY A 26 -0.65 12.63 28.08
C GLY A 26 -1.75 12.92 27.07
N GLN A 27 -2.20 14.18 27.00
CA GLN A 27 -3.23 14.60 26.04
C GLN A 27 -2.73 14.52 24.59
N PHE A 28 -1.48 14.92 24.33
CA PHE A 28 -0.89 14.84 22.99
C PHE A 28 -0.76 13.40 22.49
N SER A 29 -0.38 12.47 23.37
CA SER A 29 -0.34 11.03 23.03
C SER A 29 -1.72 10.50 22.63
N ARG A 30 -2.77 10.87 23.38
CA ARG A 30 -4.15 10.47 23.08
C ARG A 30 -4.64 11.02 21.74
N PHE A 31 -4.34 12.29 21.46
CA PHE A 31 -4.67 12.89 20.15
C PHE A 31 -3.95 12.19 19.00
N LYS A 32 -2.68 11.82 19.20
CA LYS A 32 -1.92 11.06 18.19
C LYS A 32 -2.54 9.69 17.94
N GLU A 33 -2.96 8.98 18.98
CA GLU A 33 -3.62 7.68 18.88
C GLU A 33 -4.97 7.78 18.15
N ILE A 34 -5.81 8.76 18.51
CA ILE A 34 -7.07 9.03 17.81
C ILE A 34 -6.82 9.32 16.33
N TYR A 35 -5.85 10.18 16.03
CA TYR A 35 -5.52 10.54 14.64
C TYR A 35 -4.99 9.34 13.83
N GLN A 36 -4.23 8.44 14.45
CA GLN A 36 -3.79 7.20 13.82
C GLN A 36 -4.97 6.26 13.55
N ALA A 37 -5.87 6.07 14.52
CA ALA A 37 -7.06 5.26 14.35
C ALA A 37 -7.99 5.80 13.26
N GLU A 38 -8.24 7.12 13.22
CA GLU A 38 -9.02 7.76 12.16
C GLU A 38 -8.40 7.59 10.78
N ARG A 39 -7.07 7.68 10.70
CA ARG A 39 -6.33 7.46 9.45
C ARG A 39 -6.46 6.02 8.97
N GLU A 40 -6.34 5.05 9.88
CA GLU A 40 -6.49 3.63 9.57
C GLU A 40 -7.90 3.30 9.07
N VAL A 41 -8.93 3.78 9.77
CA VAL A 41 -10.32 3.63 9.32
C VAL A 41 -10.51 4.20 7.92
N ARG A 42 -10.01 5.42 7.66
CA ARG A 42 -10.12 6.04 6.34
C ARG A 42 -9.44 5.21 5.24
N GLN A 43 -8.25 4.67 5.51
CA GLN A 43 -7.53 3.83 4.56
C GLN A 43 -8.27 2.52 4.29
N LEU A 44 -8.81 1.88 5.33
CA LEU A 44 -9.57 0.65 5.21
C LEU A 44 -10.87 0.87 4.42
N THR A 45 -11.62 1.94 4.70
CA THR A 45 -12.83 2.29 3.94
C THR A 45 -12.52 2.58 2.48
N GLN A 46 -11.41 3.25 2.18
CA GLN A 46 -11.02 3.49 0.80
C GLN A 46 -10.67 2.18 0.08
N LYS A 47 -9.90 1.31 0.73
CA LYS A 47 -9.55 -0.01 0.20
C LYS A 47 -10.79 -0.90 -0.01
N GLU A 48 -11.73 -0.87 0.92
CA GLU A 48 -13.02 -1.58 0.79
C GLU A 48 -13.78 -1.10 -0.45
N ASN A 49 -13.89 0.22 -0.64
CA ASN A 49 -14.56 0.79 -1.81
C ASN A 49 -13.89 0.40 -3.13
N ASP A 50 -12.56 0.40 -3.18
CA ASP A 50 -11.81 0.04 -4.37
C ASP A 50 -11.98 -1.46 -4.70
N LEU A 51 -11.90 -2.32 -3.68
CA LEU A 51 -12.17 -3.76 -3.82
C LEU A 51 -13.61 -4.04 -4.25
N ASN A 52 -14.60 -3.30 -3.72
CA ASN A 52 -15.99 -3.44 -4.13
C ASN A 52 -16.22 -3.04 -5.59
N LYS A 53 -15.51 -2.01 -6.09
CA LYS A 53 -15.55 -1.63 -7.51
C LYS A 53 -14.94 -2.71 -8.39
N GLU A 54 -13.77 -3.23 -8.02
CA GLU A 54 -13.12 -4.31 -8.75
C GLU A 54 -13.99 -5.57 -8.78
N LEU A 55 -14.58 -5.94 -7.64
CA LEU A 55 -15.51 -7.05 -7.54
C LEU A 55 -16.74 -6.85 -8.43
N ALA A 56 -17.29 -5.65 -8.50
CA ALA A 56 -18.41 -5.33 -9.38
C ALA A 56 -18.03 -5.45 -10.86
N GLN A 57 -16.80 -5.06 -11.24
CA GLN A 57 -16.29 -5.24 -12.60
C GLN A 57 -16.14 -6.72 -12.93
N VAL A 58 -15.52 -7.52 -12.07
CA VAL A 58 -15.33 -8.96 -12.28
C VAL A 58 -16.68 -9.70 -12.32
N LYS A 59 -17.62 -9.35 -11.45
CA LYS A 59 -18.98 -9.92 -11.44
C LYS A 59 -19.88 -9.40 -12.55
N SER A 60 -19.40 -8.51 -13.41
CA SER A 60 -20.21 -8.02 -14.53
C SER A 60 -20.65 -9.21 -15.41
N PRO A 61 -21.88 -9.18 -15.97
CA PRO A 61 -22.39 -10.26 -16.81
C PRO A 61 -21.45 -10.62 -17.97
N PHE A 62 -20.76 -9.62 -18.52
CA PHE A 62 -19.77 -9.80 -19.58
C PHE A 62 -18.57 -10.65 -19.13
N ASN A 63 -18.00 -10.35 -17.96
CA ASN A 63 -16.86 -11.10 -17.43
C ASN A 63 -17.28 -12.49 -16.97
N LEU A 64 -18.47 -12.61 -16.38
CA LEU A 64 -19.04 -13.90 -16.00
C LEU A 64 -19.25 -14.81 -17.22
N GLU A 65 -19.83 -14.27 -18.30
CA GLU A 65 -20.00 -14.99 -19.57
C GLU A 65 -18.65 -15.40 -20.15
N LYS A 66 -17.69 -14.46 -20.20
CA LYS A 66 -16.34 -14.71 -20.71
C LYS A 66 -15.65 -15.83 -19.92
N GLU A 67 -15.64 -15.76 -18.59
CA GLU A 67 -15.01 -16.77 -17.74
C GLU A 67 -15.69 -18.13 -17.87
N ALA A 68 -17.02 -18.17 -17.97
CA ALA A 68 -17.77 -19.39 -18.25
C ALA A 68 -17.39 -19.97 -19.62
N ARG A 69 -17.26 -19.12 -20.65
CA ARG A 69 -16.87 -19.51 -22.00
C ARG A 69 -15.47 -20.11 -22.03
N ASP A 70 -14.51 -19.43 -21.41
CA ASP A 70 -13.12 -19.86 -21.31
C ASP A 70 -13.02 -21.21 -20.56
N LYS A 71 -13.75 -21.38 -19.45
CA LYS A 71 -13.78 -22.64 -18.68
C LYS A 71 -14.42 -23.81 -19.43
N LEU A 72 -15.43 -23.54 -20.25
CA LEU A 72 -16.12 -24.54 -21.05
C LEU A 72 -15.42 -24.81 -22.39
N GLY A 73 -14.34 -24.10 -22.71
CA GLY A 73 -13.63 -24.22 -23.98
C GLY A 73 -14.46 -23.74 -25.18
N TYR A 74 -15.47 -22.90 -24.94
CA TYR A 74 -16.26 -22.28 -26.00
C TYR A 74 -15.54 -21.03 -26.54
N GLN A 75 -15.84 -20.64 -27.78
CA GLN A 75 -15.27 -19.45 -28.41
C GLN A 75 -16.36 -18.63 -29.07
N LYS A 76 -16.24 -17.31 -28.98
CA LYS A 76 -17.10 -16.40 -29.72
C LYS A 76 -16.57 -16.24 -31.14
N THR A 77 -17.44 -15.91 -32.09
CA THR A 77 -17.07 -15.66 -33.48
C THR A 77 -15.97 -14.58 -33.56
N GLY A 78 -14.79 -14.95 -34.07
CA GLY A 78 -13.62 -14.07 -34.18
C GLY A 78 -12.54 -14.27 -33.09
N GLU A 79 -12.78 -15.11 -32.08
CA GLU A 79 -11.74 -15.52 -31.12
C GLU A 79 -10.94 -16.70 -31.67
N VAL A 80 -9.62 -16.71 -31.43
CA VAL A 80 -8.70 -17.76 -31.88
C VAL A 80 -8.07 -18.41 -30.66
N LEU A 81 -8.19 -19.74 -30.54
CA LEU A 81 -7.50 -20.48 -29.49
C LEU A 81 -6.02 -20.60 -29.87
N PHE A 82 -5.15 -19.86 -29.20
CA PHE A 82 -3.71 -19.97 -29.41
C PHE A 82 -3.12 -20.97 -28.41
N VAL A 83 -2.87 -22.20 -28.86
CA VAL A 83 -2.19 -23.22 -28.07
C VAL A 83 -0.70 -23.13 -28.32
N LEU A 84 0.05 -22.65 -27.33
CA LEU A 84 1.52 -22.62 -27.37
C LEU A 84 2.08 -23.97 -26.91
N PRO A 85 2.90 -24.65 -27.74
CA PRO A 85 3.63 -25.84 -27.29
C PRO A 85 4.64 -25.44 -26.21
N GLU A 86 4.74 -26.25 -25.16
CA GLU A 86 5.59 -25.97 -23.99
C GLU A 86 7.07 -25.76 -24.35
N GLN A 87 7.54 -26.45 -25.41
CA GLN A 87 8.88 -26.27 -25.95
C GLN A 87 9.13 -24.84 -26.46
N ALA A 88 8.13 -24.20 -27.08
CA ALA A 88 8.27 -22.83 -27.57
C ALA A 88 8.41 -21.83 -26.41
N ILE A 89 7.71 -22.07 -25.29
CA ILE A 89 7.80 -21.24 -24.07
C ILE A 89 9.19 -21.38 -23.44
N LEU A 90 9.73 -22.60 -23.39
CA LEU A 90 11.06 -22.88 -22.85
C LEU A 90 12.17 -22.27 -23.74
N GLU A 91 12.02 -22.34 -25.06
CA GLU A 91 12.96 -21.70 -26.00
C GLU A 91 12.94 -20.17 -25.89
N GLU A 92 11.76 -19.57 -25.68
CA GLU A 92 11.61 -18.12 -25.55
C GLU A 92 12.18 -17.61 -24.21
N LYS A 93 11.94 -18.33 -23.12
CA LYS A 93 12.59 -18.07 -21.82
C LYS A 93 14.10 -18.21 -21.88
N ALA A 94 14.61 -19.26 -22.53
CA ALA A 94 16.04 -19.45 -22.71
C ALA A 94 16.67 -18.31 -23.52
N LYS A 95 15.96 -17.79 -24.52
CA LYS A 95 16.37 -16.59 -25.28
C LYS A 95 16.38 -15.33 -24.41
N GLU A 96 15.37 -15.12 -23.57
CA GLU A 96 15.34 -13.99 -22.63
C GLU A 96 16.46 -14.05 -21.59
N GLU A 97 16.75 -15.23 -21.04
CA GLU A 97 17.85 -15.42 -20.09
C GLU A 97 19.23 -15.27 -20.74
N SER A 98 19.35 -15.66 -22.02
CA SER A 98 20.59 -15.48 -22.80
C SER A 98 20.81 -14.05 -23.30
N LYS A 99 19.79 -13.19 -23.21
CA LYS A 99 19.88 -11.81 -23.69
C LYS A 99 20.79 -11.01 -22.77
N LYS A 100 21.80 -10.36 -23.35
CA LYS A 100 22.71 -9.47 -22.63
C LYS A 100 21.92 -8.47 -21.80
N LYS A 101 22.38 -8.21 -20.58
CA LYS A 101 21.73 -7.19 -19.75
C LYS A 101 21.95 -5.84 -20.42
N ASN A 102 20.95 -4.95 -20.34
CA ASN A 102 20.99 -3.64 -21.01
C ASN A 102 22.32 -2.90 -20.77
N TRP A 103 22.85 -2.88 -19.54
CA TRP A 103 24.12 -2.23 -19.21
C TRP A 103 25.35 -2.85 -19.91
N GLU A 104 25.34 -4.14 -20.25
CA GLU A 104 26.41 -4.81 -21.00
C GLU A 104 26.42 -4.32 -22.45
N GLU A 105 25.24 -4.08 -23.04
CA GLU A 105 25.12 -3.49 -24.38
C GLU A 105 25.64 -2.03 -24.40
N TRP A 106 25.33 -1.24 -23.36
CA TRP A 106 25.88 0.12 -23.22
C TRP A 106 27.41 0.13 -23.10
N ARG A 107 27.98 -0.82 -22.35
CA ARG A 107 29.43 -0.94 -22.21
C ARG A 107 30.10 -1.25 -23.56
N ASP A 108 29.55 -2.19 -24.34
CA ASP A 108 30.08 -2.57 -25.65
C ASP A 108 30.01 -1.40 -26.66
N LEU A 109 29.02 -0.51 -26.55
CA LEU A 109 28.89 0.68 -27.39
C LEU A 109 29.91 1.78 -27.02
N VAL A 110 30.21 1.95 -25.74
CA VAL A 110 31.09 3.02 -25.24
C VAL A 110 32.57 2.65 -25.35
N LEU A 111 32.92 1.36 -25.32
CA LEU A 111 34.30 0.86 -25.39
C LEU A 111 34.73 0.39 -26.78
N ARG A 112 34.01 0.77 -27.85
CA ARG A 112 34.32 0.43 -29.24
C ARG A 112 35.30 1.41 -29.88
#